data_AF-A0A131ZU28-F1
#
_entry.id   AF-A0A131ZU28-F1
#
_cell.length_a   1.000
_cell.length_b   1.000
_cell.length_c   1.000
_cell.angle_alpha   90.00
_cell.angle_beta   90.00
_cell.angle_gamma   90.00
#
_symmetry.space_group_name_H-M   'P 1'
#
loop_
_entity.id
_entity.type
_entity.pdbx_description
1 polymer ?
#
loop_
_entity_poly.entity_id
_entity_poly.type
_entity_poly.pdbx_seq_one_letter_code
_entity_poly.pdbx_strand_id
1 'polypeptide(L)'
;MNSMRTDLINIFNLKQEAVERIAIETEKIAEKYAYEKNNGEEYKPYHNVKRIYDDRDEIDSQQDYYNYQPLPLSYHPNFEDSKINLQHSAIHVPINVFEQAPDIQNDIQWTETLSETFINNLAYDPSLSWQFFCSTKGFLREYPAFQWKQPGDETIKSPDLYDCRMRQWYIQAAVSSKDIIILLDTSGSMTGLRKNIALNVVYNILDTLTEDDFVQYVSPCFNRMVQATKRNIREIKEKLEGFKTSDIANFTLGFMEAFKTLKNVNSYSIK
;
A
#
# COMPACT_ATOMS: atom_id res chain seq x y z
N MET A 1 2.78 28.11 -23.31
CA MET A 1 3.31 27.83 -21.96
C MET A 1 2.36 28.24 -20.85
N ASN A 2 1.80 29.47 -20.85
CA ASN A 2 0.86 29.88 -19.78
C ASN A 2 -0.47 29.11 -19.76
N SER A 3 -1.06 28.78 -20.92
CA SER A 3 -2.30 27.97 -21.00
C SER A 3 -2.11 26.59 -20.35
N MET A 4 -1.10 25.83 -20.80
CA MET A 4 -0.81 24.50 -20.26
C MET A 4 -0.55 24.53 -18.74
N ARG A 5 0.12 25.56 -18.23
CA ARG A 5 0.32 25.74 -16.79
C ARG A 5 -1.02 25.88 -16.06
N THR A 6 -1.91 26.73 -16.57
CA THR A 6 -3.24 26.93 -15.98
C THR A 6 -4.07 25.65 -16.04
N ASP A 7 -4.04 24.93 -17.16
CA ASP A 7 -4.76 23.67 -17.32
C ASP A 7 -4.28 22.63 -16.31
N LEU A 8 -2.96 22.50 -16.11
CA LEU A 8 -2.39 21.62 -15.09
C LEU A 8 -2.82 22.00 -13.67
N ILE A 9 -2.77 23.28 -13.33
CA ILE A 9 -3.21 23.76 -12.01
C ILE A 9 -4.68 23.39 -11.78
N ASN A 10 -5.54 23.59 -12.78
CA ASN A 10 -6.95 23.26 -12.67
C ASN A 10 -7.17 21.75 -12.49
N ILE A 11 -6.47 20.91 -13.26
CA ILE A 11 -6.55 19.45 -13.13
C ILE A 11 -6.11 19.00 -11.72
N PHE A 12 -5.00 19.52 -11.20
CA PHE A 12 -4.53 19.15 -9.87
C PHE A 12 -5.47 19.65 -8.77
N ASN A 13 -6.03 20.85 -8.90
CA ASN A 13 -7.00 21.37 -7.94
C ASN A 13 -8.27 20.51 -7.89
N LEU A 14 -8.84 20.12 -9.05
CA LEU A 14 -10.02 19.24 -9.09
C LEU A 14 -9.77 17.88 -8.44
N LYS A 15 -8.59 17.30 -8.69
CA LYS A 15 -8.18 16.04 -8.06
C LYS A 15 -7.98 16.20 -6.56
N GLN A 16 -7.38 17.30 -6.12
CA GLN A 16 -7.22 17.60 -4.70
C GLN A 16 -8.58 17.73 -4.01
N GLU A 17 -9.52 18.49 -4.58
CA GLU A 17 -10.86 18.63 -4.04
C GLU A 17 -11.60 17.28 -3.92
N ALA A 18 -11.43 16.39 -4.91
CA ALA A 18 -12.03 15.05 -4.86
C ALA A 18 -11.47 14.22 -3.70
N VAL A 19 -10.16 14.27 -3.47
CA VAL A 19 -9.48 13.58 -2.36
C VAL A 19 -9.90 14.18 -1.01
N GLU A 20 -9.97 15.52 -0.90
CA GLU A 20 -10.41 16.21 0.31
C GLU A 20 -11.84 15.83 0.70
N ARG A 21 -12.76 15.73 -0.27
CA ARG A 21 -14.13 15.26 -0.03
C ARG A 21 -14.15 13.83 0.51
N ILE A 22 -13.37 12.92 -0.09
CA ILE A 22 -13.26 11.54 0.39
C ILE A 22 -12.74 11.53 1.83
N ALA A 23 -11.67 12.27 2.13
CA ALA A 23 -11.08 12.31 3.47
C ALA A 23 -12.06 12.84 4.52
N ILE A 24 -12.72 13.98 4.25
CA ILE A 24 -13.69 14.60 5.16
C ILE A 24 -14.88 13.68 5.42
N GLU A 25 -15.44 13.07 4.38
CA GLU A 25 -16.57 12.14 4.56
C GLU A 25 -16.14 10.87 5.31
N THR A 26 -14.95 10.35 5.02
CA THR A 26 -14.38 9.21 5.75
C THR A 26 -14.28 9.50 7.24
N GLU A 27 -13.73 10.65 7.64
CA GLU A 27 -13.62 11.05 9.05
C GLU A 27 -14.99 11.18 9.72
N LYS A 28 -15.93 11.85 9.06
CA LYS A 28 -17.30 12.02 9.58
C LYS A 28 -18.02 10.69 9.77
N ILE A 29 -17.86 9.75 8.84
CA ILE A 29 -18.50 8.43 8.92
C ILE A 29 -17.84 7.60 10.02
N ALA A 30 -16.51 7.58 10.07
CA ALA A 30 -15.75 6.86 11.09
C ALA A 30 -16.07 7.35 12.51
N GLU A 31 -16.27 8.65 12.72
CA GLU A 31 -16.67 9.21 14.02
C GLU A 31 -18.08 8.77 14.44
N LYS A 32 -19.02 8.71 13.50
CA LYS A 32 -20.43 8.38 13.77
C LYS A 32 -20.69 6.88 13.90
N TYR A 33 -19.83 6.06 13.31
CA TYR A 33 -20.07 4.63 13.24
C TYR A 33 -19.94 3.97 14.62
N ALA A 34 -21.03 3.35 15.06
CA ALA A 34 -21.04 2.53 16.27
C ALA A 34 -20.64 1.10 15.90
N TYR A 35 -19.63 0.57 16.59
CA TYR A 35 -19.18 -0.80 16.37
C TYR A 35 -20.30 -1.81 16.59
N GLU A 36 -20.62 -2.60 15.57
CA GLU A 36 -21.60 -3.67 15.64
C GLU A 36 -20.89 -4.95 16.09
N LYS A 37 -21.11 -5.32 17.35
CA LYS A 37 -20.71 -6.65 17.84
C LYS A 37 -21.59 -7.68 17.15
N ASN A 38 -20.98 -8.50 16.30
CA ASN A 38 -21.71 -9.55 15.62
C ASN A 38 -22.28 -10.54 16.66
N ASN A 39 -23.60 -10.51 16.83
CA ASN A 39 -24.36 -11.35 17.76
C ASN A 39 -24.83 -12.66 17.10
N GLY A 40 -24.13 -13.12 16.05
CA GLY A 40 -24.52 -14.26 15.22
C GLY A 40 -25.35 -13.87 13.99
N GLU A 41 -25.42 -12.59 13.65
CA GLU A 41 -26.05 -12.10 12.41
C GLU A 41 -25.03 -12.09 11.26
N GLU A 42 -25.49 -12.39 10.05
CA GLU A 42 -24.66 -12.33 8.86
C GLU A 42 -24.35 -10.86 8.52
N TYR A 43 -23.07 -10.53 8.30
CA TYR A 43 -22.68 -9.19 7.87
C TYR A 43 -23.30 -8.88 6.51
N LYS A 44 -23.61 -7.60 6.25
CA LYS A 44 -24.21 -7.22 4.96
C LYS A 44 -23.25 -7.58 3.82
N PRO A 45 -23.78 -8.04 2.67
CA PRO A 45 -22.96 -8.40 1.54
C PRO A 45 -22.24 -7.17 0.99
N TYR A 46 -21.02 -7.39 0.51
CA TYR A 46 -20.21 -6.40 -0.20
C TYR A 46 -19.52 -7.09 -1.38
N HIS A 47 -19.03 -6.30 -2.33
CA HIS A 47 -18.35 -6.80 -3.51
C HIS A 47 -16.85 -6.99 -3.25
N ASN A 48 -16.36 -8.21 -3.40
CA ASN A 48 -14.93 -8.52 -3.30
C ASN A 48 -14.33 -8.63 -4.71
N VAL A 49 -13.33 -7.80 -5.03
CA VAL A 49 -12.76 -7.72 -6.40
C VAL A 49 -12.22 -9.07 -6.90
N LYS A 50 -11.84 -9.99 -6.00
CA LYS A 50 -11.32 -11.33 -6.34
C LYS A 50 -12.42 -12.37 -6.57
N ARG A 51 -13.67 -12.01 -6.30
CA ARG A 51 -14.87 -12.86 -6.39
C ARG A 51 -15.97 -12.17 -7.20
N ILE A 52 -15.65 -11.22 -8.09
CA ILE A 52 -16.60 -10.62 -9.04
C ILE A 52 -16.42 -11.31 -10.39
N TYR A 53 -17.52 -11.52 -11.11
CA TYR A 53 -17.53 -11.90 -12.53
C TYR A 53 -18.58 -11.10 -13.29
N ASP A 54 -18.37 -10.95 -14.60
CA ASP A 54 -19.34 -10.34 -15.50
C ASP A 54 -20.52 -11.30 -15.67
N ASP A 55 -21.72 -10.85 -15.33
CA ASP A 55 -22.96 -11.65 -15.37
C ASP A 55 -23.38 -12.09 -16.78
N ARG A 56 -22.68 -11.60 -17.81
CA ARG A 56 -22.85 -11.97 -19.21
C ARG A 56 -21.86 -13.06 -19.68
N ASP A 57 -20.84 -13.37 -18.89
CA ASP A 57 -19.90 -14.44 -19.18
C ASP A 57 -20.51 -15.80 -18.69
N GLU A 58 -20.24 -16.91 -19.40
CA GLU A 58 -20.75 -18.23 -18.99
C GLU A 58 -20.20 -18.62 -17.62
N ILE A 59 -21.08 -19.00 -16.69
CA ILE A 59 -20.70 -19.43 -15.33
C ILE A 59 -19.90 -20.73 -15.44
N ASP A 60 -18.62 -20.70 -15.08
CA ASP A 60 -17.87 -21.92 -14.84
C ASP A 60 -18.27 -22.49 -13.47
N SER A 61 -18.46 -23.80 -13.39
CA SER A 61 -18.69 -24.58 -12.17
C SER A 61 -17.69 -24.29 -11.03
N GLN A 62 -16.51 -23.73 -11.32
CA GLN A 62 -15.54 -23.27 -10.31
C GLN A 62 -15.95 -21.97 -9.58
N GLN A 63 -16.74 -21.09 -10.21
CA GLN A 63 -17.13 -19.79 -9.63
C GLN A 63 -18.13 -19.95 -8.47
N ASP A 64 -19.02 -20.94 -8.54
CA ASP A 64 -19.97 -21.26 -7.47
C ASP A 64 -19.28 -21.76 -6.18
N TYR A 65 -18.13 -22.45 -6.30
CA TYR A 65 -17.40 -22.99 -5.15
C TYR A 65 -16.73 -21.90 -4.28
N TYR A 66 -16.43 -20.73 -4.87
CA TYR A 66 -15.71 -19.64 -4.20
C TYR A 66 -16.59 -18.42 -3.86
N ASN A 67 -17.93 -18.57 -3.88
CA ASN A 67 -18.90 -17.51 -3.61
C ASN A 67 -18.69 -16.27 -4.49
N TYR A 68 -18.54 -16.48 -5.80
CA TYR A 68 -18.47 -15.38 -6.75
C TYR A 68 -19.81 -14.65 -6.85
N GLN A 69 -19.76 -13.33 -6.97
CA GLN A 69 -20.92 -12.45 -7.09
C GLN A 69 -21.03 -11.93 -8.54
N PRO A 70 -22.20 -12.08 -9.19
CA PRO A 70 -22.44 -11.51 -10.50
C PRO A 70 -22.52 -9.99 -10.38
N LEU A 71 -21.85 -9.28 -11.29
CA LEU A 71 -21.96 -7.83 -11.40
C LEU A 71 -21.89 -7.44 -12.88
N PRO A 72 -22.83 -6.63 -13.40
CA PRO A 72 -22.76 -6.18 -14.79
C PRO A 72 -21.58 -5.23 -14.95
N LEU A 73 -20.56 -5.66 -15.69
CA LEU A 73 -19.38 -4.86 -15.96
C LEU A 73 -19.45 -4.25 -17.36
N SER A 74 -18.79 -3.13 -17.62
CA SER A 74 -18.75 -2.49 -18.94
C SER A 74 -17.43 -1.77 -19.15
N TYR A 75 -17.00 -1.64 -20.40
CA TYR A 75 -15.82 -0.84 -20.71
C TYR A 75 -16.10 0.64 -20.53
N HIS A 76 -15.13 1.36 -19.99
CA HIS A 76 -15.21 2.81 -19.85
C HIS A 76 -13.86 3.46 -20.21
N PRO A 77 -13.85 4.55 -21.01
CA PRO A 77 -12.61 5.13 -21.55
C PRO A 77 -11.55 5.50 -20.50
N ASN A 78 -11.98 5.86 -19.28
CA ASN A 78 -11.07 6.29 -18.21
C ASN A 78 -10.37 5.15 -17.46
N PHE A 79 -10.77 3.89 -17.66
CA PHE A 79 -10.35 2.76 -16.82
C PHE A 79 -9.62 1.67 -17.61
N GLU A 80 -8.87 2.09 -18.63
CA GLU A 80 -8.02 1.22 -19.45
C GLU A 80 -8.81 0.02 -20.02
N ASP A 81 -8.22 -1.17 -19.99
CA ASP A 81 -8.83 -2.42 -20.47
C ASP A 81 -9.68 -3.14 -19.41
N SER A 82 -9.99 -2.48 -18.29
CA SER A 82 -10.79 -3.07 -17.21
C SER A 82 -12.28 -2.90 -17.49
N LYS A 83 -13.04 -3.99 -17.42
CA LYS A 83 -14.51 -3.90 -17.34
C LYS A 83 -14.89 -3.48 -15.93
N ILE A 84 -15.74 -2.47 -15.81
CA ILE A 84 -16.07 -1.81 -14.54
C ILE A 84 -17.59 -1.73 -14.31
N ASN A 85 -17.99 -1.50 -13.06
CA ASN A 85 -19.35 -1.16 -12.67
C ASN A 85 -19.34 0.19 -11.92
N LEU A 86 -20.01 1.19 -12.50
CA LEU A 86 -20.09 2.55 -11.97
C LEU A 86 -21.08 2.72 -10.80
N GLN A 87 -21.85 1.69 -10.45
CA GLN A 87 -22.86 1.77 -9.37
C GLN A 87 -22.30 1.36 -8.02
N HIS A 88 -21.24 0.55 -8.01
CA HIS A 88 -20.68 -0.03 -6.81
C HIS A 88 -19.18 0.23 -6.70
N SER A 89 -18.69 0.24 -5.46
CA SER A 89 -17.27 0.05 -5.18
C SER A 89 -17.03 -1.40 -4.74
N ALA A 90 -15.77 -1.83 -4.78
CA ALA A 90 -15.40 -3.20 -4.41
C ALA A 90 -14.16 -3.21 -3.51
N ILE A 91 -14.00 -4.30 -2.78
CA ILE A 91 -12.97 -4.48 -1.75
C ILE A 91 -11.93 -5.48 -2.22
N HIS A 92 -10.68 -5.07 -2.14
CA HIS A 92 -9.51 -5.94 -2.17
C HIS A 92 -9.06 -6.25 -0.75
N VAL A 93 -8.92 -7.53 -0.43
CA VAL A 93 -8.35 -8.01 0.84
C VAL A 93 -7.02 -8.72 0.56
N PRO A 94 -5.90 -8.29 1.16
CA PRO A 94 -4.61 -8.94 0.98
C PRO A 94 -4.60 -10.32 1.68
N ILE A 95 -3.72 -11.23 1.22
CA ILE A 95 -3.69 -12.63 1.69
C ILE A 95 -3.42 -12.75 3.20
N ASN A 96 -2.67 -11.80 3.78
CA ASN A 96 -2.32 -11.77 5.20
C ASN A 96 -3.44 -11.21 6.11
N VAL A 97 -4.59 -10.80 5.57
CA VAL A 97 -5.72 -10.25 6.34
C VAL A 97 -6.88 -11.25 6.32
N PHE A 98 -7.37 -11.58 7.51
CA PHE A 98 -8.56 -12.44 7.64
C PHE A 98 -9.83 -11.61 7.45
N GLU A 99 -10.44 -11.78 6.27
CA GLU A 99 -11.64 -11.08 5.83
C GLU A 99 -12.80 -11.16 6.84
N GLN A 100 -13.04 -12.32 7.47
CA GLN A 100 -14.19 -12.50 8.37
C GLN A 100 -13.95 -11.99 9.79
N ALA A 101 -12.79 -11.38 10.07
CA ALA A 101 -12.55 -10.77 11.38
C ALA A 101 -13.59 -9.67 11.65
N PRO A 102 -14.21 -9.62 12.85
CA PRO A 102 -15.26 -8.65 13.15
C PRO A 102 -14.87 -7.19 12.92
N ASP A 103 -13.63 -6.85 13.22
CA ASP A 103 -13.10 -5.50 13.04
C ASP A 103 -12.90 -5.14 11.55
N ILE A 104 -12.62 -6.12 10.70
CA ILE A 104 -12.50 -5.92 9.25
C ILE A 104 -13.89 -5.77 8.63
N GLN A 105 -14.81 -6.64 9.02
CA GLN A 105 -16.19 -6.59 8.54
C GLN A 105 -16.86 -5.27 8.91
N ASN A 106 -16.74 -4.83 10.17
CA ASN A 106 -17.24 -3.53 10.59
C ASN A 106 -16.67 -2.39 9.73
N ASP A 107 -15.36 -2.42 9.43
CA ASP A 107 -14.75 -1.39 8.60
C ASP A 107 -15.21 -1.41 7.14
N ILE A 108 -15.40 -2.60 6.59
CA ILE A 108 -15.98 -2.76 5.25
C ILE A 108 -17.40 -2.18 5.24
N GLN A 109 -18.20 -2.43 6.28
CA GLN A 109 -19.58 -1.92 6.35
C GLN A 109 -19.66 -0.40 6.37
N TRP A 110 -18.94 0.27 7.26
CA TRP A 110 -19.04 1.73 7.35
C TRP A 110 -18.40 2.43 6.14
N THR A 111 -17.36 1.85 5.55
CA THR A 111 -16.75 2.39 4.33
C THR A 111 -17.64 2.25 3.10
N GLU A 112 -18.73 1.48 3.14
CA GLU A 112 -19.68 1.37 2.02
C GLU A 112 -20.33 2.72 1.69
N THR A 113 -20.54 3.57 2.69
CA THR A 113 -21.09 4.93 2.49
C THR A 113 -20.15 5.81 1.63
N LEU A 114 -18.86 5.47 1.50
CA LEU A 114 -17.94 6.17 0.60
C LEU A 114 -18.28 5.95 -0.88
N SER A 115 -19.01 4.87 -1.24
CA SER A 115 -19.46 4.62 -2.61
C SER A 115 -20.20 5.82 -3.21
N GLU A 116 -21.08 6.47 -2.44
CA GLU A 116 -21.80 7.68 -2.90
C GLU A 116 -20.85 8.85 -3.15
N THR A 117 -19.84 9.02 -2.30
CA THR A 117 -18.83 10.08 -2.45
C THR A 117 -18.00 9.85 -3.73
N PHE A 118 -17.62 8.61 -4.02
CA PHE A 118 -16.89 8.27 -5.24
C PHE A 118 -17.72 8.51 -6.51
N ILE A 119 -19.01 8.13 -6.49
CA ILE A 119 -19.94 8.38 -7.60
C ILE A 119 -20.10 9.88 -7.83
N ASN A 120 -20.32 10.66 -6.76
CA ASN A 120 -20.49 12.10 -6.84
C ASN A 120 -19.22 12.80 -7.36
N ASN A 121 -18.03 12.33 -6.95
CA ASN A 121 -16.77 12.83 -7.47
C ASN A 121 -16.64 12.61 -8.98
N LEU A 122 -16.95 11.41 -9.47
CA LEU A 122 -16.90 11.12 -10.91
C LEU A 122 -17.95 11.91 -11.69
N ALA A 123 -19.13 12.15 -11.10
CA ALA A 123 -20.16 12.99 -11.70
C ALA A 123 -19.73 14.46 -11.80
N TYR A 124 -18.97 14.96 -10.82
CA TYR A 124 -18.43 16.31 -10.80
C TYR A 124 -17.25 16.49 -11.77
N ASP A 125 -16.34 15.51 -11.83
CA ASP A 125 -15.22 15.46 -12.76
C ASP A 125 -15.21 14.13 -13.54
N PRO A 126 -15.80 14.10 -14.74
CA PRO A 126 -15.83 12.91 -15.59
C PRO A 126 -14.46 12.48 -16.13
N SER A 127 -13.38 13.22 -15.86
CA SER A 127 -12.02 12.83 -16.23
C SER A 127 -11.31 12.01 -15.14
N LEU A 128 -11.94 11.83 -13.97
CA LEU A 128 -11.38 11.04 -12.89
C LEU A 128 -11.18 9.58 -13.32
N SER A 129 -10.03 9.04 -12.87
CA SER A 129 -9.70 7.62 -12.93
C SER A 129 -10.06 6.96 -11.60
N TRP A 130 -9.38 5.88 -11.25
CA TRP A 130 -9.55 5.12 -10.01
C TRP A 130 -9.57 6.01 -8.76
N GLN A 131 -10.58 5.79 -7.93
CA GLN A 131 -10.69 6.36 -6.59
C GLN A 131 -10.59 5.23 -5.58
N PHE A 132 -9.88 5.46 -4.47
CA PHE A 132 -9.65 4.40 -3.51
C PHE A 132 -9.47 4.90 -2.08
N PHE A 133 -9.79 4.01 -1.14
CA PHE A 133 -9.55 4.16 0.29
C PHE A 133 -8.83 2.90 0.79
N CYS A 134 -7.63 3.05 1.34
CA CYS A 134 -6.91 1.95 2.01
C CYS A 134 -7.07 2.09 3.52
N SER A 135 -7.63 1.06 4.14
CA SER A 135 -7.71 0.97 5.59
C SER A 135 -6.35 0.67 6.20
N THR A 136 -6.11 1.21 7.40
CA THR A 136 -4.97 0.82 8.25
C THR A 136 -4.98 -0.67 8.57
N LYS A 137 -6.15 -1.33 8.50
CA LYS A 137 -6.30 -2.78 8.67
C LYS A 137 -5.96 -3.59 7.40
N GLY A 138 -5.71 -2.93 6.26
CA GLY A 138 -5.08 -3.51 5.08
C GLY A 138 -5.98 -3.82 3.90
N PHE A 139 -7.31 -3.77 4.05
CA PHE A 139 -8.20 -3.85 2.89
C PHE A 139 -8.23 -2.52 2.13
N LEU A 140 -8.49 -2.60 0.84
CA LEU A 140 -8.58 -1.47 -0.08
C LEU A 140 -9.98 -1.45 -0.69
N ARG A 141 -10.69 -0.34 -0.55
CA ARG A 141 -11.94 -0.08 -1.27
C ARG A 141 -11.62 0.71 -2.53
N GLU A 142 -11.99 0.19 -3.69
CA GLU A 142 -11.74 0.80 -4.99
C GLU A 142 -13.06 1.07 -5.72
N TYR A 143 -13.14 2.22 -6.38
CA TYR A 143 -14.23 2.61 -7.23
C TYR A 143 -13.69 3.04 -8.61
N PRO A 144 -14.35 2.64 -9.69
CA PRO A 144 -15.53 1.76 -9.77
C PRO A 144 -15.21 0.28 -9.49
N ALA A 145 -16.23 -0.52 -9.17
CA ALA A 145 -16.05 -1.95 -8.94
C ALA A 145 -15.57 -2.66 -10.21
N PHE A 146 -14.63 -3.58 -10.06
CA PHE A 146 -14.07 -4.34 -11.17
C PHE A 146 -13.57 -5.70 -10.70
N GLN A 147 -13.32 -6.59 -11.65
CA GLN A 147 -12.70 -7.88 -11.36
C GLN A 147 -11.17 -7.74 -11.31
N TRP A 148 -10.59 -8.03 -10.14
CA TRP A 148 -9.15 -8.04 -9.96
C TRP A 148 -8.52 -9.25 -10.68
N LYS A 149 -7.85 -8.97 -11.79
CA LYS A 149 -7.11 -9.99 -12.52
C LYS A 149 -5.80 -10.27 -11.80
N GLN A 150 -5.58 -11.52 -11.40
CA GLN A 150 -4.30 -11.93 -10.84
C GLN A 150 -3.22 -11.87 -11.94
N PRO A 151 -2.04 -11.28 -11.68
CA PRO A 151 -0.95 -11.32 -12.64
C PRO A 151 -0.45 -12.76 -12.81
N GLY A 152 -0.45 -13.27 -14.04
CA GLY A 152 0.03 -14.61 -14.35
C GLY A 152 -0.57 -15.14 -15.65
N ASP A 153 0.10 -16.11 -16.25
CA ASP A 153 -0.53 -16.97 -17.26
C ASP A 153 -1.75 -17.63 -16.60
N GLU A 154 -2.90 -17.72 -17.27
CA GLU A 154 -4.14 -18.32 -16.71
C GLU A 154 -3.89 -19.77 -16.23
N THR A 155 -2.77 -20.36 -16.67
CA THR A 155 -2.25 -21.68 -16.30
C THR A 155 -1.48 -21.72 -14.97
N ILE A 156 -0.88 -20.60 -14.51
CA ILE A 156 -0.10 -20.50 -13.27
C ILE A 156 -0.76 -19.47 -12.36
N LYS A 157 -1.62 -19.95 -11.44
CA LYS A 157 -2.22 -19.14 -10.37
C LYS A 157 -1.12 -18.66 -9.40
N SER A 158 -0.49 -17.53 -9.71
CA SER A 158 0.44 -16.88 -8.79
C SER A 158 -0.35 -16.20 -7.66
N PRO A 159 0.07 -16.31 -6.39
CA PRO A 159 -0.67 -15.70 -5.29
C PRO A 159 -0.60 -14.17 -5.41
N ASP A 160 -1.74 -13.51 -5.21
CA ASP A 160 -1.82 -12.05 -5.17
C ASP A 160 -1.16 -11.49 -3.89
N LEU A 161 0.05 -10.98 -4.04
CA LEU A 161 0.83 -10.35 -2.96
C LEU A 161 0.51 -8.86 -2.77
N TYR A 162 -0.57 -8.35 -3.36
CA TYR A 162 -0.93 -6.95 -3.21
C TYR A 162 -1.39 -6.64 -1.78
N ASP A 163 -0.77 -5.65 -1.14
CA ASP A 163 -1.22 -5.00 0.11
C ASP A 163 -1.13 -3.49 -0.10
N CYS A 164 -2.22 -2.76 0.15
CA CYS A 164 -2.29 -1.32 -0.10
C CYS A 164 -1.37 -0.51 0.85
N ARG A 165 -1.11 -1.02 2.06
CA ARG A 165 -0.28 -0.33 3.06
C ARG A 165 1.21 -0.32 2.70
N MET A 166 1.62 -1.27 1.86
CA MET A 166 2.98 -1.38 1.36
C MET A 166 3.21 -0.56 0.09
N ARG A 167 2.20 0.18 -0.39
CA ARG A 167 2.31 0.99 -1.60
C ARG A 167 2.94 2.34 -1.30
N GLN A 168 3.77 2.81 -2.23
CA GLN A 168 4.49 4.07 -2.10
C GLN A 168 3.54 5.26 -1.89
N TRP A 169 2.40 5.31 -2.59
CA TRP A 169 1.40 6.35 -2.39
C TRP A 169 0.82 6.36 -0.97
N TYR A 170 0.65 5.20 -0.34
CA TYR A 170 0.14 5.08 1.02
C TYR A 170 1.21 5.49 2.03
N ILE A 171 2.43 5.00 1.85
CA ILE A 171 3.56 5.27 2.74
C ILE A 171 3.90 6.77 2.75
N GLN A 172 3.95 7.41 1.57
CA GLN A 172 4.23 8.84 1.43
C GLN A 172 3.17 9.72 2.11
N ALA A 173 1.91 9.28 2.12
CA ALA A 173 0.83 9.99 2.80
C ALA A 173 0.83 9.74 4.31
N ALA A 174 1.20 8.53 4.75
CA ALA A 174 1.13 8.13 6.15
C ALA A 174 2.32 8.61 7.00
N VAL A 175 3.49 8.82 6.39
CA VAL A 175 4.74 9.11 7.11
C VAL A 175 5.53 10.21 6.41
N SER A 176 6.05 11.16 7.19
CA SER A 176 6.97 12.19 6.69
C SER A 176 8.33 11.61 6.28
N SER A 177 9.10 12.38 5.52
CA SER A 177 10.48 12.02 5.18
C SER A 177 11.31 11.80 6.45
N LYS A 178 12.17 10.78 6.41
CA LYS A 178 12.93 10.32 7.57
C LYS A 178 14.36 9.90 7.21
N ASP A 179 15.25 10.12 8.18
CA ASP A 179 16.65 9.73 8.13
C ASP A 179 16.86 8.47 8.97
N ILE A 180 17.17 7.34 8.33
CA ILE A 180 17.25 6.03 8.99
C ILE A 180 18.68 5.49 8.98
N ILE A 181 19.13 5.02 10.15
CA ILE A 181 20.33 4.19 10.27
C ILE A 181 19.93 2.76 10.59
N ILE A 182 20.39 1.84 9.74
CA ILE A 182 20.20 0.40 9.95
C ILE A 182 21.45 -0.16 10.61
N LEU A 183 21.30 -0.59 11.86
CA LEU A 183 22.33 -1.32 12.62
C LEU A 183 22.06 -2.82 12.52
N LEU A 184 23.02 -3.56 11.96
CA LEU A 184 22.93 -5.00 11.79
C LEU A 184 24.00 -5.68 12.64
N ASP A 185 23.58 -6.64 13.47
CA ASP A 185 24.52 -7.46 14.22
C ASP A 185 25.21 -8.46 13.26
N THR A 186 26.53 -8.36 13.19
CA THR A 186 27.39 -9.25 12.40
C THR A 186 28.16 -10.24 13.27
N SER A 187 27.81 -10.40 14.55
CA SER A 187 28.47 -11.33 15.46
C SER A 187 28.36 -12.78 15.00
N GLY A 188 29.26 -13.65 15.46
CA GLY A 188 29.23 -15.08 15.14
C GLY A 188 27.90 -15.76 15.50
N SER A 189 27.16 -15.22 16.48
CA SER A 189 25.84 -15.71 16.92
C SER A 189 24.72 -15.56 15.89
N MET A 190 24.94 -14.73 14.86
CA MET A 190 24.00 -14.47 13.78
C MET A 190 24.18 -15.43 12.60
N THR A 191 25.19 -16.31 12.62
CA THR A 191 25.48 -17.25 11.52
C THR A 191 24.28 -18.17 11.22
N GLY A 192 24.04 -18.42 9.93
CA GLY A 192 22.97 -19.32 9.47
C GLY A 192 21.62 -18.62 9.34
N LEU A 193 20.57 -19.21 9.94
CA LEU A 193 19.18 -18.76 9.78
C LEU A 193 18.96 -17.32 10.25
N ARG A 194 19.59 -16.92 11.37
CA ARG A 194 19.42 -15.57 11.94
C ARG A 194 19.91 -14.48 11.00
N LYS A 195 21.04 -14.70 10.31
CA LYS A 195 21.54 -13.81 9.25
C LYS A 195 20.51 -13.63 8.14
N ASN A 196 19.95 -14.73 7.63
CA ASN A 196 18.97 -14.68 6.52
C ASN A 196 17.68 -13.96 6.94
N ILE A 197 17.18 -14.20 8.15
CA ILE A 197 16.02 -13.49 8.69
C ILE A 197 16.32 -11.99 8.82
N ALA A 198 17.46 -11.63 9.41
CA ALA A 198 17.84 -10.24 9.58
C ALA A 198 17.99 -9.52 8.23
N LEU A 199 18.58 -10.18 7.22
CA LEU A 199 18.67 -9.66 5.86
C LEU A 199 17.30 -9.41 5.24
N ASN A 200 16.38 -10.38 5.31
CA ASN A 200 15.03 -10.22 4.79
C ASN A 200 14.28 -9.07 5.49
N VAL A 201 14.46 -8.90 6.80
CA VAL A 201 13.89 -7.76 7.53
C VAL A 201 14.47 -6.44 7.03
N VAL A 202 15.79 -6.35 6.85
CA VAL A 202 16.42 -5.15 6.30
C VAL A 202 15.92 -4.86 4.88
N TYR A 203 15.73 -5.88 4.04
CA TYR A 203 15.20 -5.70 2.69
C TYR A 203 13.78 -5.16 2.70
N ASN A 204 12.92 -5.71 3.56
CA ASN A 204 11.55 -5.22 3.73
C ASN A 204 11.53 -3.77 4.24
N ILE A 205 12.43 -3.39 5.16
CA ILE A 205 12.56 -1.98 5.60
C ILE A 205 13.01 -1.09 4.45
N LEU A 206 13.98 -1.53 3.64
CA LEU A 206 14.46 -0.75 2.49
C LEU A 206 13.37 -0.58 1.43
N ASP A 207 12.50 -1.57 1.23
CA ASP A 207 11.39 -1.49 0.27
C ASP A 207 10.26 -0.54 0.69
N THR A 208 10.19 -0.17 1.99
CA THR A 208 9.25 0.86 2.46
C THR A 208 9.81 2.27 2.38
N LEU A 209 11.08 2.45 2.02
CA LEU A 209 11.66 3.78 1.86
C LEU A 209 11.21 4.43 0.54
N THR A 210 11.10 5.74 0.59
CA THR A 210 10.70 6.61 -0.51
C THR A 210 11.89 7.44 -0.98
N GLU A 211 11.79 8.12 -2.13
CA GLU A 211 12.90 8.94 -2.63
C GLU A 211 13.22 10.14 -1.74
N ASP A 212 12.29 10.59 -0.88
CA ASP A 212 12.53 11.69 0.07
C ASP A 212 13.24 11.22 1.36
N ASP A 213 13.39 9.92 1.55
CA ASP A 213 14.05 9.35 2.72
C ASP A 213 15.57 9.25 2.51
N PHE A 214 16.33 9.38 3.60
CA PHE A 214 17.76 9.09 3.60
C PHE A 214 18.05 7.86 4.45
N VAL A 215 18.95 7.02 3.96
CA VAL A 215 19.34 5.79 4.61
C VAL A 215 20.85 5.67 4.69
N GLN A 216 21.31 5.12 5.80
CA GLN A 216 22.66 4.60 5.91
C GLN A 216 22.65 3.24 6.57
N TYR A 217 23.37 2.32 5.95
CA TYR A 217 23.77 1.08 6.58
C TYR A 217 25.19 1.27 7.11
N VAL A 218 25.42 0.96 8.40
CA VAL A 218 26.74 1.09 9.02
C VAL A 218 27.67 0.04 8.42
N SER A 219 28.33 0.43 7.34
CA SER A 219 29.34 -0.31 6.60
C SER A 219 30.57 0.58 6.46
N PRO A 220 31.79 0.03 6.45
CA PRO A 220 33.02 0.81 6.23
C PRO A 220 33.02 1.59 4.89
N CYS A 221 32.11 1.30 3.96
CA CYS A 221 32.07 1.94 2.65
C CYS A 221 31.26 3.26 2.58
N PHE A 222 30.36 3.51 3.54
CA PHE A 222 29.51 4.71 3.53
C PHE A 222 29.75 5.53 4.80
N ASN A 223 30.41 6.69 4.63
CA ASN A 223 30.63 7.66 5.70
C ASN A 223 29.52 8.72 5.81
N ARG A 224 28.45 8.60 5.01
CA ARG A 224 27.33 9.54 4.97
C ARG A 224 26.03 8.83 4.62
N MET A 225 24.91 9.43 4.99
CA MET A 225 23.60 9.01 4.53
C MET A 225 23.45 9.26 3.03
N VAL A 226 22.71 8.37 2.37
CA VAL A 226 22.37 8.48 0.95
C VAL A 226 20.87 8.50 0.79
N GLN A 227 20.39 9.28 -0.18
CA GLN A 227 18.97 9.30 -0.53
C GLN A 227 18.51 7.91 -0.97
N ALA A 228 17.34 7.47 -0.55
CA ALA A 228 16.80 6.13 -0.80
C ALA A 228 16.20 5.99 -2.21
N THR A 229 16.97 6.38 -3.23
CA THR A 229 16.60 6.12 -4.63
C THR A 229 16.59 4.62 -4.93
N LYS A 230 15.79 4.18 -5.89
CA LYS A 230 15.75 2.76 -6.32
C LYS A 230 17.13 2.18 -6.61
N ARG A 231 18.02 3.00 -7.19
CA ARG A 231 19.41 2.64 -7.46
C ARG A 231 20.20 2.44 -6.17
N ASN A 232 20.17 3.40 -5.26
CA ASN A 232 20.93 3.33 -4.01
C ASN A 232 20.43 2.18 -3.13
N ILE A 233 19.11 1.96 -3.05
CA ILE A 233 18.52 0.80 -2.36
C ILE A 233 19.05 -0.50 -2.95
N ARG A 234 19.07 -0.64 -4.28
CA ARG A 234 19.60 -1.85 -4.94
C ARG A 234 21.07 -2.07 -4.60
N GLU A 235 21.89 -1.03 -4.68
CA GLU A 235 23.31 -1.09 -4.33
C GLU A 235 23.53 -1.47 -2.85
N ILE A 236 22.66 -0.99 -1.93
CA ILE A 236 22.70 -1.37 -0.51
C ILE A 236 22.34 -2.86 -0.35
N LYS A 237 21.28 -3.33 -1.02
CA LYS A 237 20.84 -4.73 -0.98
C LYS A 237 21.94 -5.68 -1.50
N GLU A 238 22.53 -5.37 -2.64
CA GLU A 238 23.64 -6.16 -3.23
C GLU A 238 24.84 -6.26 -2.27
N LYS A 239 25.17 -5.17 -1.57
CA LYS A 239 26.27 -5.17 -0.58
C LYS A 239 25.96 -5.99 0.68
N LEU A 240 24.68 -6.04 1.08
CA LEU A 240 24.23 -6.79 2.25
C LEU A 240 24.30 -8.31 2.03
N GLU A 241 24.18 -8.81 0.81
CA GLU A 241 24.29 -10.26 0.55
C GLU A 241 25.67 -10.84 0.97
N GLY A 242 26.72 -10.03 0.83
CA GLY A 242 28.11 -10.46 1.00
C GLY A 242 28.70 -10.39 2.41
N PHE A 243 28.00 -9.85 3.42
CA PHE A 243 28.64 -9.66 4.74
C PHE A 243 28.87 -10.98 5.48
N LYS A 244 30.03 -11.12 6.13
CA LYS A 244 30.37 -12.30 6.93
C LYS A 244 30.04 -12.07 8.40
N THR A 245 29.59 -13.11 9.08
CA THR A 245 29.38 -13.10 10.52
C THR A 245 30.64 -13.59 11.22
N SER A 246 31.24 -12.74 12.06
CA SER A 246 32.43 -13.05 12.84
C SER A 246 32.42 -12.28 14.15
N ASP A 247 33.28 -12.68 15.09
CA ASP A 247 33.55 -11.94 16.32
C ASP A 247 32.35 -11.76 17.26
N ILE A 248 32.56 -10.97 18.31
CA ILE A 248 31.60 -10.68 19.38
C ILE A 248 30.88 -9.36 19.07
N ALA A 249 29.59 -9.29 19.35
CA ALA A 249 28.81 -8.07 19.16
C ALA A 249 29.30 -6.95 20.09
N ASN A 250 29.54 -5.75 19.53
CA ASN A 250 29.83 -4.54 20.30
C ASN A 250 28.75 -3.48 20.06
N PHE A 251 27.70 -3.54 20.87
CA PHE A 251 26.56 -2.64 20.78
C PHE A 251 26.94 -1.20 21.07
N THR A 252 27.79 -0.96 22.09
CA THR A 252 28.21 0.40 22.48
C THR A 252 28.86 1.13 21.31
N LEU A 253 29.80 0.48 20.61
CA LEU A 253 30.46 1.07 19.45
C LEU A 253 29.49 1.28 18.29
N GLY A 254 28.60 0.32 18.02
CA GLY A 254 27.58 0.45 16.97
C GLY A 254 26.64 1.64 17.20
N PHE A 255 26.13 1.80 18.42
CA PHE A 255 25.28 2.94 18.77
C PHE A 255 26.03 4.27 18.73
N MET A 256 27.28 4.31 19.22
CA MET A 256 28.10 5.53 19.15
C MET A 256 28.30 6.01 17.71
N GLU A 257 28.61 5.11 16.78
CA GLU A 257 28.81 5.49 15.37
C GLU A 257 27.49 5.89 14.69
N ALA A 258 26.37 5.23 15.02
CA ALA A 258 25.05 5.63 14.54
C ALA A 258 24.68 7.04 15.01
N PHE A 259 24.82 7.34 16.30
CA PHE A 259 24.50 8.67 16.82
C PHE A 259 25.42 9.76 16.27
N LYS A 260 26.72 9.46 16.10
CA LYS A 260 27.67 10.36 15.46
C LYS A 260 27.26 10.67 14.02
N THR A 261 26.84 9.65 13.29
CA THR A 261 26.35 9.77 11.91
C THR A 261 25.09 10.63 11.83
N LEU A 262 24.07 10.35 12.65
CA LEU A 262 22.85 11.15 12.74
C LEU A 262 23.14 12.61 13.07
N LYS A 263 24.07 12.87 13.99
CA LYS A 263 24.47 14.24 14.35
C LYS A 263 25.06 15.00 13.15
N ASN A 264 25.82 14.33 12.29
CA ASN A 264 26.41 14.96 11.12
C ASN A 264 25.35 15.35 10.09
N VAL A 265 24.23 14.63 9.97
CA VAL A 265 23.14 14.96 9.04
C VAL A 265 22.52 16.31 9.37
N ASN A 266 22.25 16.58 10.66
CA ASN A 266 21.70 17.86 11.11
C ASN A 266 22.58 19.07 10.79
N SER A 267 23.90 18.88 10.60
CA SER A 267 24.79 19.98 10.20
C SER A 267 24.73 20.34 8.71
N TYR A 268 24.17 19.46 7.86
CA TYR A 268 24.02 19.72 6.42
C TYR A 268 22.63 20.27 6.04
N SER A 269 21.59 20.03 6.85
CA SER A 269 20.22 20.54 6.59
C SER A 269 20.00 22.01 7.01
N ILE A 270 21.02 22.71 7.54
CA ILE A 270 20.96 24.13 7.94
C ILE A 270 21.75 25.03 6.96
N LYS A 271 21.98 24.61 5.71
CA LYS A 271 22.58 25.46 4.67
C LYS A 271 21.76 25.49 3.40
#